data_AF-A0A7S4GBH0-F1
#
_entry.id   AF-A0A7S4GBH0-F1
#
_cell.length_a   1.000
_cell.length_b   1.000
_cell.length_c   1.000
_cell.angle_alpha   90.00
_cell.angle_beta   90.00
_cell.angle_gamma   90.00
#
_symmetry.space_group_name_H-M   'P 1'
#
loop_
_entity.id
_entity.type
_entity.pdbx_description
1 polymer ?
#
loop_
_entity_poly.entity_id
_entity_poly.type
_entity_poly.pdbx_seq_one_letter_code
_entity_poly.pdbx_strand_id
1 'polypeptide(L)'
;FFFRHVRRTACLKFNMSVHLEVFDFDGTLFKSPEPSAVHWGQKLNGRIRNTRSQKGLGWYQDICTLSPPLVPEIPDRDWFIPHVLDAARNSCSQADRVVVLLTGRSAAFQDRIKTICQGANIAFHAYYTKPLDADSTSLDFKRHVMRHLVQQHHPYKITMWEDRSHHVCQFELLLQEMQDAIVIDSWKVHHVKGGPYYIPDVAKERAVVRALDANSGYLLSEAELQMRPVSLVVWTPGGRLLDKGRLECWAKAKLAPDVHVVEVVMSGSDLCLVLGSLADAYKAYARLDTKVIPDIAKDLLLHCSFRNNWVRTLLCRKRVPILGLILGLGCCVLRQSAAGGHPH
;
A
#
# COMPACT_ATOMS: atom_id res chain seq x y z
N PHE A 1 16.46 -37.70 40.73
CA PHE A 1 17.10 -36.74 41.66
C PHE A 1 18.60 -36.80 41.48
N PHE A 2 19.17 -35.98 40.59
CA PHE A 2 20.63 -35.77 40.53
C PHE A 2 20.87 -34.33 40.08
N PHE A 3 20.86 -33.41 41.04
CA PHE A 3 21.25 -32.02 40.82
C PHE A 3 22.78 -31.98 40.72
N ARG A 4 23.31 -31.81 39.50
CA ARG A 4 24.73 -31.53 39.31
C ARG A 4 24.94 -30.02 39.46
N HIS A 5 25.32 -29.64 40.68
CA HIS A 5 25.90 -28.33 40.99
C HIS A 5 27.14 -28.11 40.11
N VAL A 6 27.02 -27.30 39.07
CA VAL A 6 28.18 -26.70 38.41
C VAL A 6 28.51 -25.43 39.19
N ARG A 7 29.57 -25.53 40.01
CA ARG A 7 30.22 -24.40 40.66
C ARG A 7 30.71 -23.43 39.58
N ARG A 8 30.12 -22.23 39.51
CA ARG A 8 30.70 -21.08 38.81
C ARG A 8 31.97 -20.68 39.57
N THR A 9 33.12 -21.15 39.11
CA THR A 9 34.41 -20.59 39.52
C THR A 9 34.50 -19.16 39.03
N ALA A 10 34.78 -18.26 39.97
CA ALA A 10 34.89 -16.83 39.79
C ALA A 10 35.93 -16.47 38.73
N CYS A 11 35.48 -15.89 37.62
CA CYS A 11 36.25 -14.90 36.88
C CYS A 11 35.63 -13.55 37.25
N LEU A 12 36.27 -12.85 38.18
CA LEU A 12 35.97 -11.46 38.53
C LEU A 12 36.35 -10.57 37.33
N LYS A 13 35.59 -10.65 36.23
CA LYS A 13 35.37 -9.49 35.39
C LYS A 13 34.36 -8.66 36.15
N PHE A 14 34.69 -7.41 36.46
CA PHE A 14 33.71 -6.41 36.88
C PHE A 14 32.53 -6.49 35.92
N ASN A 15 31.47 -7.19 36.34
CA ASN A 15 30.30 -7.43 35.53
C ASN A 15 29.49 -6.15 35.64
N MET A 16 29.92 -5.11 34.93
CA MET A 16 29.08 -3.95 34.72
C MET A 16 27.79 -4.49 34.13
N SER A 17 26.73 -4.41 34.92
CA SER A 17 25.41 -4.86 34.53
C SER A 17 25.00 -4.08 33.29
N VAL A 18 24.97 -4.73 32.13
CA VAL A 18 24.65 -4.09 30.86
C VAL A 18 23.15 -4.03 30.66
N HIS A 19 22.61 -2.84 30.38
CA HIS A 19 21.25 -2.67 29.87
C HIS A 19 21.32 -2.61 28.33
N LEU A 20 20.68 -3.56 27.65
CA LEU A 20 20.56 -3.57 26.19
C LEU A 20 19.33 -2.75 25.75
N GLU A 21 19.55 -1.75 24.90
CA GLU A 21 18.49 -0.97 24.26
C GLU A 21 18.48 -1.15 22.75
N VAL A 22 17.31 -1.51 22.22
CA VAL A 22 17.12 -1.89 20.82
C VAL A 22 16.04 -1.02 20.20
N PHE A 23 16.39 -0.33 19.12
CA PHE A 23 15.46 0.53 18.39
C PHE A 23 15.23 0.00 16.98
N ASP A 24 13.98 -0.26 16.61
CA ASP A 24 13.63 -0.38 15.19
C ASP A 24 13.68 0.99 14.49
N PHE A 25 13.82 0.97 13.17
CA PHE A 25 13.96 2.18 12.37
C PHE A 25 12.64 2.66 11.76
N ASP A 26 12.14 1.95 10.74
CA ASP A 26 10.95 2.36 9.97
C ASP A 26 9.70 2.34 10.85
N GLY A 27 8.98 3.47 10.95
CA GLY A 27 7.76 3.57 11.75
C GLY A 27 7.99 3.62 13.27
N THR A 28 9.23 3.43 13.73
CA THR A 28 9.60 3.41 15.14
C THR A 28 10.47 4.62 15.51
N LEU A 29 11.72 4.68 15.04
CA LEU A 29 12.58 5.85 15.25
C LEU A 29 12.32 6.92 14.20
N PHE A 30 12.13 6.49 12.95
CA PHE A 30 12.05 7.35 11.78
C PHE A 30 10.71 7.16 11.06
N LYS A 31 10.13 8.26 10.59
CA LYS A 31 8.92 8.30 9.76
C LYS A 31 9.30 7.98 8.31
N SER A 32 9.81 6.77 8.10
CA SER A 32 10.17 6.29 6.76
C SER A 32 8.98 6.39 5.81
N PRO A 33 9.19 6.91 4.59
CA PRO A 33 8.15 6.93 3.58
C PRO A 33 7.65 5.53 3.23
N GLU A 34 6.33 5.43 3.15
CA GLU A 34 5.60 4.26 2.70
C GLU A 34 4.89 4.57 1.38
N PRO A 35 4.82 3.61 0.43
CA PRO A 35 4.04 3.83 -0.78
C PRO A 35 2.57 3.90 -0.40
N SER A 36 1.85 4.86 -0.99
CA SER A 36 0.45 5.12 -0.68
C SER A 36 -0.48 4.19 -1.44
N ALA A 37 -1.28 3.39 -0.72
CA ALA A 37 -2.32 2.58 -1.35
C ALA A 37 -3.46 3.42 -1.94
N VAL A 38 -3.53 4.72 -1.60
CA VAL A 38 -4.40 5.69 -2.27
C VAL A 38 -3.87 5.94 -3.69
N HIS A 39 -2.57 6.17 -3.86
CA HIS A 39 -2.00 6.49 -5.17
C HIS A 39 -1.92 5.28 -6.11
N TRP A 40 -1.57 4.10 -5.58
CA TRP A 40 -1.26 2.93 -6.42
C TRP A 40 -2.37 1.87 -6.46
N GLY A 41 -3.34 1.92 -5.54
CA GLY A 41 -4.26 0.79 -5.33
C GLY A 41 -3.61 -0.38 -4.59
N GLN A 42 -4.41 -1.22 -3.95
CA GLN A 42 -3.91 -2.26 -3.02
C GLN A 42 -2.99 -3.28 -3.70
N LYS A 43 -3.36 -3.75 -4.90
CA LYS A 43 -2.60 -4.78 -5.63
C LYS A 43 -1.21 -4.28 -6.04
N LEU A 44 -1.14 -3.09 -6.65
CA LEU A 44 0.14 -2.52 -7.08
C LEU A 44 0.96 -2.04 -5.88
N ASN A 45 0.34 -1.52 -4.82
CA ASN A 45 1.04 -1.20 -3.57
C ASN A 45 1.75 -2.42 -2.97
N GLY A 46 1.07 -3.58 -2.94
CA GLY A 46 1.69 -4.84 -2.54
C GLY A 46 2.89 -5.20 -3.43
N ARG A 47 2.76 -5.05 -4.75
CA ARG A 47 3.86 -5.29 -5.69
C ARG A 47 5.04 -4.33 -5.49
N ILE A 48 4.78 -3.05 -5.20
CA ILE A 48 5.82 -2.06 -4.91
C ILE A 48 6.61 -2.46 -3.66
N ARG A 49 5.92 -2.91 -2.61
CA ARG A 49 6.52 -3.32 -1.33
C ARG A 49 7.27 -4.65 -1.39
N ASN A 50 6.76 -5.60 -2.17
CA ASN A 50 7.35 -6.95 -2.28
C ASN A 50 8.79 -6.90 -2.80
N THR A 51 9.59 -7.87 -2.36
CA THR A 51 10.98 -8.01 -2.84
C THR A 51 11.02 -8.40 -4.32
N ARG A 52 12.18 -8.25 -4.95
CA ARG A 52 12.39 -8.71 -6.34
C ARG A 52 12.20 -10.23 -6.49
N SER A 53 12.64 -11.01 -5.50
CA SER A 53 12.42 -12.47 -5.48
C SER A 53 10.93 -12.84 -5.41
N GLN A 54 10.09 -11.96 -4.86
CA GLN A 54 8.64 -12.08 -4.82
C GLN A 54 7.93 -11.40 -6.01
N LYS A 55 8.66 -11.13 -7.10
CA LYS A 55 8.16 -10.42 -8.30
C LYS A 55 7.63 -9.01 -8.01
N GLY A 56 8.17 -8.38 -6.97
CA GLY A 56 7.90 -6.99 -6.60
C GLY A 56 9.00 -6.03 -7.04
N LEU A 57 8.82 -4.74 -6.70
CA LEU A 57 9.77 -3.68 -7.06
C LEU A 57 10.84 -3.44 -5.97
N GLY A 58 10.61 -3.92 -4.76
CA GLY A 58 11.59 -3.91 -3.68
C GLY A 58 11.75 -2.59 -2.95
N TRP A 59 10.63 -1.97 -2.51
CA TRP A 59 10.66 -0.70 -1.76
C TRP A 59 11.64 -0.72 -0.58
N TYR A 60 11.67 -1.80 0.21
CA TYR A 60 12.55 -1.90 1.39
C TYR A 60 13.96 -2.41 1.07
N GLN A 61 14.27 -2.67 -0.20
CA GLN A 61 15.57 -3.19 -0.65
C GLN A 61 16.37 -2.16 -1.45
N ASP A 62 15.72 -1.13 -1.99
CA ASP A 62 16.36 -0.14 -2.86
C ASP A 62 16.54 1.21 -2.15
N ILE A 63 17.80 1.66 -2.12
CA ILE A 63 18.27 2.82 -1.37
C ILE A 63 17.57 4.13 -1.77
N CYS A 64 17.02 4.22 -2.99
CA CYS A 64 16.35 5.43 -3.46
C CYS A 64 15.13 5.79 -2.60
N THR A 65 14.51 4.81 -1.94
CA THR A 65 13.34 5.02 -1.06
C THR A 65 13.65 5.68 0.28
N LEU A 66 14.93 5.84 0.62
CA LEU A 66 15.37 6.57 1.80
C LEU A 66 16.39 7.68 1.46
N SER A 67 16.50 8.02 0.17
CA SER A 67 17.46 9.00 -0.36
C SER A 67 16.73 10.19 -0.99
N PRO A 68 17.42 11.31 -1.25
CA PRO A 68 16.85 12.41 -2.02
C PRO A 68 16.37 11.95 -3.41
N PRO A 69 15.29 12.54 -3.94
CA PRO A 69 14.53 13.67 -3.38
C PRO A 69 13.43 13.27 -2.39
N LEU A 70 13.26 11.96 -2.14
CA LEU A 70 12.17 11.41 -1.33
C LEU A 70 12.37 11.71 0.15
N VAL A 71 13.58 11.48 0.65
CA VAL A 71 14.02 11.84 1.99
C VAL A 71 15.17 12.84 1.85
N PRO A 72 15.15 14.01 2.52
CA PRO A 72 16.24 14.97 2.49
C PRO A 72 17.58 14.33 2.87
N GLU A 73 18.69 14.87 2.36
CA GLU A 73 20.03 14.32 2.68
C GLU A 73 20.27 14.31 4.18
N ILE A 74 19.86 15.36 4.88
CA ILE A 74 19.85 15.43 6.35
C ILE A 74 18.42 15.75 6.79
N PRO A 75 17.63 14.75 7.20
CA PRO A 75 16.29 14.97 7.71
C PRO A 75 16.30 15.76 9.02
N ASP A 76 15.39 16.71 9.17
CA ASP A 76 15.18 17.42 10.43
C ASP A 76 14.39 16.57 11.46
N ARG A 77 14.08 17.15 12.62
CA ARG A 77 13.37 16.47 13.71
C ARG A 77 11.97 15.99 13.32
N ASP A 78 11.31 16.60 12.33
CA ASP A 78 9.94 16.26 11.97
C ASP A 78 9.85 14.91 11.26
N TRP A 79 10.97 14.43 10.72
CA TRP A 79 11.11 13.07 10.17
C TRP A 79 11.26 11.99 11.22
N PHE A 80 11.43 12.33 12.50
CA PHE A 80 11.56 11.38 13.59
C PHE A 80 10.28 11.33 14.42
N ILE A 81 10.10 10.22 15.13
CA ILE A 81 9.05 10.11 16.15
C ILE A 81 9.60 10.73 17.45
N PRO A 82 9.08 11.89 17.92
CA PRO A 82 9.79 12.72 18.89
C PRO A 82 10.17 11.99 20.19
N HIS A 83 9.24 11.23 20.77
CA HIS A 83 9.49 10.53 22.03
C HIS A 83 10.48 9.36 21.90
N VAL A 84 10.56 8.73 20.72
CA VAL A 84 11.52 7.65 20.44
C VAL A 84 12.91 8.24 20.15
N LEU A 85 12.96 9.36 19.42
CA LEU A 85 14.19 10.13 19.21
C LEU A 85 14.81 10.58 20.54
N ASP A 86 14.00 11.14 21.43
CA ASP A 86 14.47 11.60 22.74
C ASP A 86 14.91 10.42 23.61
N ALA A 87 14.20 9.29 23.55
CA ALA A 87 14.63 8.04 24.20
C ALA A 87 15.98 7.54 23.65
N ALA A 88 16.14 7.45 22.33
CA ALA A 88 17.39 6.98 21.70
C ALA A 88 18.59 7.87 22.06
N ARG A 89 18.42 9.21 22.05
CA ARG A 89 19.46 10.16 22.47
C ARG A 89 19.82 9.99 23.94
N ASN A 90 18.83 9.86 24.81
CA ASN A 90 19.05 9.62 26.23
C ASN A 90 19.78 8.29 26.46
N SER A 91 19.40 7.23 25.75
CA SER A 91 20.05 5.93 25.90
C SER A 91 21.50 5.96 25.44
N CYS A 92 21.80 6.64 24.32
CA CYS A 92 23.17 6.76 23.81
C CYS A 92 24.09 7.61 24.71
N SER A 93 23.55 8.42 25.63
CA SER A 93 24.36 9.20 26.58
C SER A 93 24.71 8.44 27.86
N GLN A 94 24.13 7.25 28.08
CA GLN A 94 24.39 6.45 29.28
C GLN A 94 25.51 5.45 29.04
N ALA A 95 26.52 5.44 29.91
CA ALA A 95 27.70 4.57 29.80
C ALA A 95 27.43 3.09 30.16
N ASP A 96 26.32 2.80 30.84
CA ASP A 96 25.92 1.45 31.26
C ASP A 96 25.01 0.75 30.22
N ARG A 97 24.81 1.37 29.05
CA ARG A 97 23.93 0.86 28.01
C ARG A 97 24.67 0.42 26.76
N VAL A 98 24.26 -0.72 26.23
CA VAL A 98 24.53 -1.10 24.83
C VAL A 98 23.31 -0.72 24.02
N VAL A 99 23.45 0.26 23.16
CA VAL A 99 22.36 0.83 22.37
C VAL A 99 22.56 0.51 20.90
N VAL A 100 21.61 -0.20 20.30
CA VAL A 100 21.70 -0.70 18.93
C VAL A 100 20.45 -0.36 18.12
N LEU A 101 20.63 -0.19 16.82
CA LEU A 101 19.54 -0.08 15.86
C LEU A 101 19.36 -1.41 15.14
N LEU A 102 18.12 -1.89 15.04
CA LEU A 102 17.79 -3.19 14.43
C LEU A 102 16.62 -3.06 13.46
N THR A 103 16.88 -3.10 12.16
CA THR A 103 15.89 -2.85 11.11
C THR A 103 15.73 -4.01 10.12
N GLY A 104 14.54 -4.13 9.53
CA GLY A 104 14.28 -5.04 8.41
C GLY A 104 14.79 -4.54 7.05
N ARG A 105 15.28 -3.30 6.96
CA ARG A 105 15.92 -2.75 5.75
C ARG A 105 17.15 -3.57 5.38
N SER A 106 17.42 -3.66 4.07
CA SER A 106 18.57 -4.40 3.59
C SER A 106 19.89 -3.74 4.01
N ALA A 107 20.99 -4.50 3.98
CA ALA A 107 22.34 -3.99 4.24
C ALA A 107 22.75 -2.80 3.35
N ALA A 108 22.12 -2.65 2.17
CA ALA A 108 22.33 -1.49 1.31
C ALA A 108 21.96 -0.15 1.96
N PHE A 109 21.14 -0.15 3.02
CA PHE A 109 20.73 1.06 3.74
C PHE A 109 21.64 1.45 4.89
N GLN A 110 22.63 0.62 5.25
CA GLN A 110 23.38 0.80 6.50
C GLN A 110 24.03 2.20 6.60
N ASP A 111 24.75 2.63 5.56
CA ASP A 111 25.41 3.94 5.54
C ASP A 111 24.40 5.10 5.52
N ARG A 112 23.29 4.92 4.80
CA ARG A 112 22.24 5.93 4.73
C ARG A 112 21.53 6.12 6.07
N ILE A 113 21.16 5.03 6.74
CA ILE A 113 20.55 5.07 8.07
C ILE A 113 21.52 5.69 9.07
N LYS A 114 22.81 5.32 9.00
CA LYS A 114 23.84 5.93 9.86
C LYS A 114 23.93 7.45 9.65
N THR A 115 23.93 7.90 8.38
CA THR A 115 23.93 9.34 8.04
C THR A 115 22.71 10.06 8.61
N ILE A 116 21.52 9.47 8.47
CA ILE A 116 20.26 10.01 9.04
C ILE A 116 20.35 10.12 10.57
N CYS A 117 20.80 9.06 11.25
CA CYS A 117 20.95 9.05 12.70
C CYS A 117 21.98 10.08 13.19
N GLN A 118 23.11 10.22 12.48
CA GLN A 118 24.15 11.20 12.79
C GLN A 118 23.64 12.64 12.64
N GLY A 119 22.86 12.93 11.59
CA GLY A 119 22.19 14.23 11.44
C GLY A 119 21.25 14.58 12.59
N ALA A 120 20.71 13.56 13.26
CA ALA A 120 19.89 13.70 14.47
C ALA A 120 20.69 13.59 15.78
N ASN A 121 22.03 13.64 15.75
CA ASN A 121 22.90 13.48 16.91
C ASN A 121 22.65 12.18 17.69
N ILE A 122 22.43 11.08 16.98
CA ILE A 122 22.34 9.72 17.54
C ILE A 122 23.48 8.88 16.98
N ALA A 123 24.27 8.30 17.88
CA ALA A 123 25.34 7.37 17.54
C ALA A 123 25.09 6.03 18.22
N PHE A 124 24.48 5.09 17.49
CA PHE A 124 24.31 3.73 17.97
C PHE A 124 25.65 3.00 18.02
N HIS A 125 25.81 2.09 18.98
CA HIS A 125 27.00 1.24 19.09
C HIS A 125 27.10 0.27 17.91
N ALA A 126 25.95 -0.18 17.39
CA ALA A 126 25.87 -1.05 16.23
C ALA A 126 24.56 -0.83 15.45
N TYR A 127 24.62 -1.10 14.15
CA TYR A 127 23.50 -1.04 13.21
C TYR A 127 23.32 -2.43 12.60
N TYR A 128 22.19 -3.06 12.85
CA TYR A 128 21.85 -4.38 12.32
C TYR A 128 20.79 -4.24 11.24
N THR A 129 21.21 -4.51 10.00
CA THR A 129 20.39 -4.50 8.80
C THR A 129 20.25 -5.91 8.24
N LYS A 130 19.11 -6.22 7.62
CA LYS A 130 18.86 -7.54 7.05
C LYS A 130 19.80 -7.81 5.86
N PRO A 131 20.47 -8.97 5.78
CA PRO A 131 21.22 -9.36 4.58
C PRO A 131 20.31 -9.45 3.33
N LEU A 132 20.82 -9.06 2.17
CA LEU A 132 20.06 -9.02 0.91
C LEU A 132 19.54 -10.41 0.49
N ASP A 133 20.37 -11.44 0.65
CA ASP A 133 20.11 -12.80 0.16
C ASP A 133 19.51 -13.73 1.22
N ALA A 134 19.07 -13.18 2.36
CA ALA A 134 18.46 -13.99 3.40
C ALA A 134 16.97 -14.23 3.09
N ASP A 135 16.64 -15.50 2.80
CA ASP A 135 15.27 -16.01 2.68
C ASP A 135 14.46 -15.97 3.99
N SER A 136 15.01 -15.37 5.05
CA SER A 136 14.34 -15.19 6.33
C SER A 136 13.38 -13.99 6.32
N THR A 137 12.31 -14.05 7.11
CA THR A 137 11.47 -12.86 7.29
C THR A 137 12.23 -11.79 8.08
N SER A 138 11.78 -10.53 8.02
CA SER A 138 12.35 -9.47 8.87
C SER A 138 12.28 -9.84 10.36
N LEU A 139 11.20 -10.51 10.78
CA LEU A 139 11.03 -10.95 12.15
C LEU A 139 12.07 -12.03 12.52
N ASP A 140 12.26 -13.05 11.68
CA ASP A 140 13.23 -14.12 11.94
C ASP A 140 14.65 -13.60 12.06
N PHE A 141 15.03 -12.70 11.14
CA PHE A 141 16.32 -12.00 11.20
C PHE A 141 16.48 -11.25 12.54
N LYS A 142 15.49 -10.44 12.91
CA LYS A 142 15.55 -9.66 14.16
C LYS A 142 15.61 -10.57 15.40
N ARG A 143 14.84 -11.67 15.44
CA ARG A 143 14.90 -12.66 16.54
C ARG A 143 16.28 -13.33 16.63
N HIS A 144 16.91 -13.63 15.50
CA HIS A 144 18.27 -14.18 15.47
C HIS A 144 19.29 -13.19 16.04
N VAL A 145 19.25 -11.92 15.58
CA VAL A 145 20.12 -10.86 16.11
C VAL A 145 19.90 -10.66 17.61
N MET A 146 18.65 -10.65 18.08
CA MET A 146 18.34 -10.54 19.51
C MET A 146 18.98 -11.65 20.34
N ARG A 147 18.89 -12.91 19.90
CA ARG A 147 19.57 -14.03 20.59
C ARG A 147 21.08 -13.84 20.63
N HIS A 148 21.66 -13.41 19.52
CA HIS A 148 23.10 -13.15 19.44
C HIS A 148 23.52 -12.01 20.39
N LEU A 149 22.78 -10.91 20.43
CA LEU A 149 23.05 -9.77 21.33
C LEU A 149 23.00 -10.18 22.80
N VAL A 150 22.02 -11.00 23.18
CA VAL A 150 21.88 -11.51 24.55
C VAL A 150 23.04 -12.44 24.92
N GLN A 151 23.46 -13.31 23.99
CA GLN A 151 24.62 -14.18 24.20
C GLN A 151 25.93 -13.39 24.27
N GLN A 152 26.08 -12.33 23.48
CA GLN A 152 27.29 -11.53 23.43
C GLN A 152 27.45 -10.62 24.65
N HIS A 153 26.38 -9.96 25.07
CA HIS A 153 26.44 -8.90 26.09
C HIS A 153 25.97 -9.33 27.47
N HIS A 154 25.28 -10.48 27.59
CA HIS A 154 24.69 -10.95 28.84
C HIS A 154 23.93 -9.85 29.62
N PRO A 155 22.99 -9.13 28.98
CA PRO A 155 22.34 -8.00 29.62
C PRO A 155 21.45 -8.46 30.77
N TYR A 156 21.38 -7.69 31.85
CA TYR A 156 20.42 -7.95 32.94
C TYR A 156 19.03 -7.41 32.58
N LYS A 157 18.97 -6.38 31.73
CA LYS A 157 17.75 -5.71 31.31
C LYS A 157 17.74 -5.46 29.81
N ILE A 158 16.58 -5.63 29.19
CA ILE A 158 16.35 -5.32 27.77
C ILE A 158 15.21 -4.31 27.62
N THR A 159 15.41 -3.29 26.78
CA THR A 159 14.32 -2.39 26.35
C THR A 159 14.31 -2.30 24.84
N MET A 160 13.15 -2.57 24.24
CA MET A 160 12.99 -2.60 22.79
C MET A 160 11.89 -1.64 22.35
N TRP A 161 12.06 -1.01 21.18
CA TRP A 161 11.07 -0.14 20.53
C TRP A 161 10.74 -0.70 19.16
N GLU A 162 9.45 -0.90 18.87
CA GLU A 162 8.96 -1.49 17.61
C GLU A 162 7.51 -1.00 17.33
N ASP A 163 7.17 -0.75 16.07
CA ASP A 163 5.87 -0.22 15.66
C ASP A 163 4.87 -1.32 15.26
N ARG A 164 5.35 -2.46 14.77
CA ARG A 164 4.47 -3.52 14.28
C ARG A 164 3.94 -4.38 15.42
N SER A 165 2.64 -4.31 15.68
CA SER A 165 1.96 -5.09 16.73
C SER A 165 2.30 -6.59 16.72
N HIS A 166 2.37 -7.21 15.53
CA HIS A 166 2.78 -8.62 15.41
C HIS A 166 4.22 -8.85 15.83
N HIS A 167 5.15 -7.95 15.48
CA HIS A 167 6.54 -8.04 15.94
C HIS A 167 6.63 -7.83 17.45
N VAL A 168 5.94 -6.83 18.01
CA VAL A 168 5.88 -6.58 19.45
C VAL A 168 5.50 -7.87 20.20
N CYS A 169 4.37 -8.47 19.84
CA CYS A 169 3.91 -9.73 20.44
C CYS A 169 4.97 -10.84 20.36
N GLN A 170 5.65 -10.99 19.22
CA GLN A 170 6.67 -12.01 19.02
C GLN A 170 7.96 -11.74 19.81
N PHE A 171 8.32 -10.47 20.04
CA PHE A 171 9.44 -10.11 20.91
C PHE A 171 9.10 -10.27 22.39
N GLU A 172 7.87 -9.94 22.80
CA GLU A 172 7.41 -10.20 24.17
C GLU A 172 7.51 -11.70 24.49
N LEU A 173 7.05 -12.57 23.57
CA LEU A 173 7.21 -14.02 23.72
C LEU A 173 8.69 -14.44 23.79
N LEU A 174 9.53 -13.95 22.87
CA LEU A 174 10.96 -14.27 22.86
C LEU A 174 11.67 -13.83 24.16
N LEU A 175 11.34 -12.65 24.68
CA LEU A 175 11.98 -12.11 25.87
C LEU A 175 11.45 -12.77 27.15
N GLN A 176 10.19 -13.17 27.17
CA GLN A 176 9.65 -14.01 28.25
C GLN A 176 10.37 -15.36 28.30
N GLU A 177 10.56 -16.03 27.15
CA GLU A 177 11.34 -17.28 27.07
C GLU A 177 12.76 -17.11 27.65
N MET A 178 13.41 -15.98 27.37
CA MET A 178 14.75 -15.67 27.90
C MET A 178 14.75 -15.38 29.40
N GLN A 179 13.71 -14.71 29.90
CA GLN A 179 13.56 -14.44 31.34
C GLN A 179 13.30 -15.72 32.12
N ASP A 180 12.42 -16.60 31.62
CA ASP A 180 12.11 -17.89 32.24
C ASP A 180 13.33 -18.82 32.30
N ALA A 181 14.22 -18.71 31.31
CA ALA A 181 15.51 -19.39 31.28
C ALA A 181 16.58 -18.75 32.17
N ILE A 182 16.25 -17.68 32.92
CA ILE A 182 17.15 -16.93 33.81
C ILE A 182 18.35 -16.35 33.04
N VAL A 183 18.11 -15.92 31.79
CA VAL A 183 19.13 -15.29 30.93
C VAL A 183 19.14 -13.78 31.12
N ILE A 184 17.97 -13.19 31.41
CA ILE A 184 17.75 -11.76 31.65
C ILE A 184 16.87 -11.60 32.89
N ASP A 185 17.02 -10.51 33.64
CA ASP A 185 16.23 -10.26 34.86
C ASP A 185 14.89 -9.58 34.54
N SER A 186 14.90 -8.64 33.59
CA SER A 186 13.71 -7.89 33.20
C SER A 186 13.75 -7.43 31.74
N TRP A 187 12.57 -7.22 31.16
CA TRP A 187 12.45 -6.73 29.79
C TRP A 187 11.23 -5.82 29.62
N LYS A 188 11.26 -5.00 28.56
CA LYS A 188 10.11 -4.21 28.13
C LYS A 188 10.15 -3.99 26.62
N VAL A 189 9.02 -4.23 25.95
CA VAL A 189 8.82 -3.87 24.55
C VAL A 189 7.84 -2.69 24.48
N HIS A 190 8.28 -1.58 23.91
CA HIS A 190 7.48 -0.40 23.65
C HIS A 190 6.85 -0.51 22.26
N HIS A 191 5.53 -0.71 22.22
CA HIS A 191 4.76 -0.62 20.98
C HIS A 191 4.58 0.85 20.59
N VAL A 192 5.32 1.28 19.58
CA VAL A 192 5.23 2.64 19.05
C VAL A 192 4.02 2.74 18.14
N LYS A 193 2.97 3.41 18.63
CA LYS A 193 1.76 3.63 17.84
C LYS A 193 2.02 4.74 16.82
N GLY A 194 2.42 4.33 15.62
CA GLY A 194 2.58 5.19 14.45
C GLY A 194 1.68 4.73 13.30
N GLY A 195 1.16 5.69 12.53
CA GLY A 195 0.60 5.40 11.21
C GLY A 195 1.69 5.40 10.14
N PRO A 196 1.47 4.78 8.98
CA PRO A 196 2.38 4.91 7.85
C PRO A 196 2.57 6.39 7.49
N TYR A 197 3.81 6.79 7.25
CA TYR A 197 4.12 8.13 6.76
C TYR A 197 4.09 8.12 5.23
N TYR A 198 3.10 8.80 4.66
CA TYR A 198 3.00 8.98 3.22
C TYR A 198 3.56 10.35 2.84
N ILE A 199 4.36 10.39 1.78
CA ILE A 199 4.88 11.66 1.28
C ILE A 199 3.75 12.42 0.57
N PRO A 200 3.53 13.70 0.93
CA PRO A 200 2.48 14.51 0.30
C PRO A 200 2.69 14.74 -1.20
N ASP A 201 3.96 14.81 -1.61
CA ASP A 201 4.35 15.02 -3.01
C ASP A 201 4.31 13.71 -3.81
N VAL A 202 3.16 13.49 -4.44
CA VAL A 202 2.90 12.32 -5.29
C VAL A 202 3.88 12.23 -6.47
N ALA A 203 4.40 13.36 -6.97
CA ALA A 203 5.33 13.34 -8.09
C ALA A 203 6.68 12.73 -7.68
N LYS A 204 7.16 13.02 -6.47
CA LYS A 204 8.36 12.38 -5.90
C LYS A 204 8.17 10.89 -5.69
N GLU A 205 7.03 10.49 -5.13
CA GLU A 205 6.71 9.06 -4.94
C GLU A 205 6.68 8.33 -6.28
N ARG A 206 6.04 8.91 -7.30
CA ARG A 206 6.01 8.35 -8.67
C ARG A 206 7.38 8.25 -9.31
N ALA A 207 8.24 9.26 -9.12
CA ALA A 207 9.61 9.23 -9.63
C ALA A 207 10.41 8.07 -9.02
N VAL A 208 10.26 7.82 -7.72
CA VAL A 208 10.89 6.69 -7.05
C VAL A 208 10.33 5.36 -7.56
N VAL A 209 9.01 5.21 -7.66
CA VAL A 209 8.42 3.96 -8.18
C VAL A 209 8.88 3.69 -9.63
N ARG A 210 9.01 4.71 -10.48
CA ARG A 210 9.59 4.58 -11.82
C ARG A 210 11.05 4.11 -11.78
N ALA A 211 11.86 4.65 -10.87
CA ALA A 211 13.24 4.21 -10.70
C ALA A 211 13.32 2.75 -10.23
N LEU A 212 12.45 2.34 -9.30
CA LEU A 212 12.35 0.95 -8.85
C LEU A 212 11.94 0.01 -10.00
N ASP A 213 10.95 0.41 -10.80
CA ASP A 213 10.48 -0.36 -11.95
C ASP A 213 11.59 -0.56 -12.98
N ALA A 214 12.28 0.52 -13.37
CA ALA A 214 13.42 0.48 -14.28
C ALA A 214 14.54 -0.47 -13.78
N ASN A 215 14.78 -0.50 -12.47
CA ASN A 215 15.77 -1.39 -11.85
C ASN A 215 15.29 -2.84 -11.67
N SER A 216 13.98 -3.10 -11.78
CA SER A 216 13.38 -4.41 -11.53
C SER A 216 13.37 -5.31 -12.78
N GLY A 217 13.58 -4.74 -13.97
CA GLY A 217 13.41 -5.44 -15.24
C GLY A 217 11.95 -5.74 -15.60
N TYR A 218 11.01 -5.40 -14.73
CA TYR A 218 9.60 -5.29 -15.06
C TYR A 218 9.34 -3.89 -15.66
N LEU A 219 8.43 -3.83 -16.62
CA LEU A 219 7.96 -2.56 -17.18
C LEU A 219 6.49 -2.43 -16.77
N LEU A 220 6.21 -1.63 -15.75
CA LEU A 220 4.87 -1.12 -15.53
C LEU A 220 4.43 -0.32 -16.75
N SER A 221 3.18 -0.52 -17.18
CA SER A 221 2.63 0.32 -18.24
C SER A 221 2.53 1.78 -17.80
N GLU A 222 2.63 2.72 -18.74
CA GLU A 222 2.39 4.14 -18.41
C GLU A 222 1.00 4.36 -17.80
N ALA A 223 0.01 3.53 -18.18
CA ALA A 223 -1.30 3.56 -17.54
C ALA A 223 -1.24 3.21 -16.04
N GLU A 224 -0.48 2.19 -15.65
CA GLU A 224 -0.26 1.80 -14.24
C GLU A 224 0.51 2.88 -13.47
N LEU A 225 1.51 3.52 -14.10
CA LEU A 225 2.29 4.60 -13.49
C LEU A 225 1.50 5.91 -13.37
N GLN A 226 0.55 6.14 -14.26
CA GLN A 226 -0.28 7.35 -14.29
C GLN A 226 -1.58 7.21 -13.51
N MET A 227 -1.98 5.99 -13.11
CA MET A 227 -3.21 5.74 -12.37
C MET A 227 -3.37 6.78 -11.27
N ARG A 228 -4.37 7.63 -11.45
CA ARG A 228 -4.90 8.47 -10.38
C ARG A 228 -5.98 7.62 -9.73
N PRO A 229 -6.08 7.56 -8.39
CA PRO A 229 -7.27 7.05 -7.76
C PRO A 229 -8.44 7.91 -8.24
N VAL A 230 -9.22 7.36 -9.15
CA VAL A 230 -10.48 7.97 -9.55
C VAL A 230 -11.46 7.65 -8.45
N SER A 231 -11.72 8.62 -7.58
CA SER A 231 -12.86 8.57 -6.68
C SER A 231 -14.11 8.60 -7.56
N LEU A 232 -14.91 7.55 -7.48
CA LEU A 232 -16.21 7.50 -8.11
C LEU A 232 -17.22 8.13 -7.16
N VAL A 233 -17.85 9.22 -7.61
CA VAL A 233 -18.93 9.88 -6.87
C VAL A 233 -20.22 9.67 -7.64
N VAL A 234 -21.22 9.09 -6.97
CA VAL A 234 -22.48 8.71 -7.61
C VAL A 234 -23.61 9.59 -7.12
N TRP A 235 -24.31 10.24 -8.05
CA TRP A 235 -25.44 11.13 -7.75
C TRP A 235 -26.74 10.58 -8.36
N THR A 236 -27.87 10.83 -7.67
CA THR A 236 -29.22 10.67 -8.28
C THR A 236 -29.50 11.79 -9.29
N PRO A 237 -30.52 11.63 -10.17
CA PRO A 237 -31.00 12.72 -11.03
C PRO A 237 -31.44 13.98 -10.27
N GLY A 238 -31.79 13.86 -8.98
CA GLY A 238 -32.16 14.97 -8.11
C GLY A 238 -31.00 15.58 -7.32
N GLY A 239 -29.75 15.25 -7.65
CA GLY A 239 -28.56 15.81 -7.00
C GLY A 239 -28.30 15.27 -5.58
N ARG A 240 -28.83 14.09 -5.22
CA ARG A 240 -28.52 13.44 -3.95
C ARG A 240 -27.32 12.51 -4.11
N LEU A 241 -26.30 12.67 -3.26
CA LEU A 241 -25.16 11.76 -3.20
C LEU A 241 -25.64 10.37 -2.75
N LEU A 242 -25.42 9.36 -3.58
CA LEU A 242 -25.76 7.96 -3.28
C LEU A 242 -24.59 7.24 -2.63
N ASP A 243 -23.38 7.45 -3.14
CA ASP A 243 -22.18 6.77 -2.66
C ASP A 243 -20.91 7.52 -3.08
N LYS A 244 -19.83 7.31 -2.33
CA LYS A 244 -18.47 7.79 -2.64
C LYS A 244 -17.49 6.63 -2.41
N GLY A 245 -16.96 6.07 -3.50
CA GLY A 245 -16.12 4.86 -3.44
C GLY A 245 -15.07 4.81 -4.55
N ARG A 246 -14.24 3.76 -4.56
CA ARG A 246 -13.31 3.50 -5.68
C ARG A 246 -14.05 2.78 -6.81
N LEU A 247 -13.72 3.11 -8.06
CA LEU A 247 -14.34 2.56 -9.27
C LEU A 247 -14.33 1.00 -9.30
N GLU A 248 -13.28 0.38 -8.76
CA GLU A 248 -13.12 -1.08 -8.67
C GLU A 248 -14.17 -1.78 -7.76
N CYS A 249 -14.66 -1.08 -6.73
CA CYS A 249 -15.70 -1.60 -5.83
C CYS A 249 -17.07 -1.58 -6.51
N TRP A 250 -17.31 -0.60 -7.38
CA TRP A 250 -18.58 -0.40 -8.06
C TRP A 250 -18.79 -1.32 -9.26
N ALA A 251 -17.72 -1.68 -10.00
CA ALA A 251 -17.82 -2.68 -11.08
C ALA A 251 -18.35 -4.05 -10.60
N LYS A 252 -18.22 -4.33 -9.29
CA LYS A 252 -18.75 -5.53 -8.60
C LYS A 252 -20.14 -5.33 -7.99
N ALA A 253 -20.54 -4.10 -7.66
CA ALA A 253 -21.86 -3.81 -7.13
C ALA A 253 -22.87 -3.83 -8.29
N LYS A 254 -23.85 -4.75 -8.23
CA LYS A 254 -24.95 -4.79 -9.20
C LYS A 254 -25.75 -3.49 -9.10
N LEU A 255 -25.65 -2.63 -10.11
CA LEU A 255 -26.67 -1.61 -10.36
C LEU A 255 -28.03 -2.29 -10.42
N ALA A 256 -29.06 -1.68 -9.84
CA ALA A 256 -30.43 -2.11 -10.08
C ALA A 256 -30.68 -2.11 -11.60
N PRO A 257 -31.42 -3.11 -12.15
CA PRO A 257 -31.50 -3.35 -13.59
C PRO A 257 -32.03 -2.16 -14.41
N ASP A 258 -32.65 -1.20 -13.75
CA ASP A 258 -33.29 0.01 -14.26
C ASP A 258 -32.46 1.30 -14.10
N VAL A 259 -31.28 1.22 -13.48
CA VAL A 259 -30.40 2.38 -13.23
C VAL A 259 -29.23 2.40 -14.21
N HIS A 260 -29.14 3.46 -15.01
CA HIS A 260 -28.14 3.65 -16.05
C HIS A 260 -27.23 4.83 -15.74
N VAL A 261 -25.98 4.78 -16.20
CA VAL A 261 -25.10 5.95 -16.23
C VAL A 261 -25.58 6.87 -17.34
N VAL A 262 -26.00 8.08 -16.97
CA VAL A 262 -26.55 9.08 -17.89
C VAL A 262 -25.50 10.12 -18.25
N GLU A 263 -24.61 10.46 -17.30
CA GLU A 263 -23.56 11.44 -17.52
C GLU A 263 -22.29 11.05 -16.77
N VAL A 264 -21.15 11.34 -17.39
CA VAL A 264 -19.83 11.20 -16.76
C VAL A 264 -19.22 12.59 -16.73
N VAL A 265 -19.14 13.19 -15.55
CA VAL A 265 -18.63 14.55 -15.36
C VAL A 265 -17.31 14.49 -14.61
N MET A 266 -16.31 15.22 -15.10
CA MET A 266 -15.08 15.46 -14.33
C MET A 266 -15.27 16.71 -13.48
N SER A 267 -15.15 16.58 -12.16
CA SER A 267 -15.14 17.72 -11.23
C SER A 267 -13.82 17.73 -10.46
N GLY A 268 -12.89 18.57 -10.87
CA GLY A 268 -11.52 18.56 -10.34
C GLY A 268 -10.81 17.23 -10.63
N SER A 269 -10.44 16.51 -9.56
CA SER A 269 -9.82 15.18 -9.64
C SER A 269 -10.79 14.00 -9.57
N ASP A 270 -12.09 14.26 -9.38
CA ASP A 270 -13.10 13.23 -9.17
C ASP A 270 -13.86 12.95 -10.47
N LEU A 271 -14.16 11.67 -10.72
CA LEU A 271 -15.05 11.22 -11.78
C LEU A 271 -16.44 11.04 -11.17
N CYS A 272 -17.36 11.91 -11.57
CA CYS A 272 -18.75 11.86 -11.15
C CYS A 272 -19.55 11.06 -12.19
N LEU A 273 -20.27 10.02 -11.75
CA LEU A 273 -21.29 9.37 -12.56
C LEU A 273 -22.66 9.88 -12.11
N VAL A 274 -23.39 10.49 -13.04
CA VAL A 274 -24.81 10.81 -12.83
C VAL A 274 -25.62 9.62 -13.30
N LEU A 275 -26.38 9.03 -12.39
CA LEU A 275 -27.26 7.92 -12.70
C LEU A 275 -28.67 8.43 -13.01
N GLY A 276 -29.39 7.72 -13.87
CA GLY A 276 -30.78 8.01 -14.20
C GLY A 276 -31.42 6.85 -14.96
N SER A 277 -32.64 7.08 -15.48
CA SER A 277 -33.37 6.03 -16.18
C SER A 277 -32.75 5.73 -17.55
N LEU A 278 -33.14 4.60 -18.16
CA LEU A 278 -32.77 4.28 -19.54
C LEU A 278 -33.16 5.41 -20.51
N ALA A 279 -34.32 6.03 -20.29
CA ALA A 279 -34.79 7.15 -21.11
C ALA A 279 -33.90 8.40 -20.96
N ASP A 280 -33.37 8.65 -19.76
CA ASP A 280 -32.44 9.75 -19.51
C ASP A 280 -31.09 9.47 -20.17
N ALA A 281 -30.61 8.22 -20.12
CA ALA A 281 -29.37 7.81 -20.78
C ALA A 281 -29.44 8.01 -22.30
N TYR A 282 -30.56 7.63 -22.94
CA TYR A 282 -30.77 7.89 -24.37
C TYR A 282 -30.80 9.38 -24.72
N LYS A 283 -31.45 10.21 -23.90
CA LYS A 283 -31.49 11.67 -24.10
C LYS A 283 -30.10 12.31 -23.94
N ALA A 284 -29.30 11.84 -22.98
CA ALA A 284 -27.94 12.30 -22.82
C ALA A 284 -27.05 11.86 -23.98
N TYR A 285 -27.15 10.60 -24.42
CA TYR A 285 -26.41 10.08 -25.57
C TYR A 285 -26.69 10.85 -26.85
N ALA A 286 -27.95 11.24 -27.09
CA ALA A 286 -28.35 12.03 -28.25
C ALA A 286 -27.75 13.46 -28.25
N ARG A 287 -27.25 13.94 -27.09
CA ARG A 287 -26.64 15.27 -26.91
C ARG A 287 -25.11 15.23 -26.92
N LEU A 288 -24.49 14.04 -26.90
CA LEU A 288 -23.04 13.92 -26.84
C LEU A 288 -22.41 14.31 -28.19
N ASP A 289 -21.66 15.41 -28.20
CA ASP A 289 -20.70 15.69 -29.27
C ASP A 289 -19.49 14.77 -29.09
N THR A 290 -19.34 13.80 -29.99
CA THR A 290 -18.32 12.73 -29.94
C THR A 290 -16.87 13.21 -29.95
N LYS A 291 -16.62 14.52 -30.07
CA LYS A 291 -15.28 15.10 -30.14
C LYS A 291 -14.61 15.36 -28.78
N VAL A 292 -15.34 15.32 -27.65
CA VAL A 292 -14.79 15.66 -26.32
C VAL A 292 -15.21 14.63 -25.26
N ILE A 293 -14.79 13.38 -25.44
CA ILE A 293 -14.95 12.34 -24.40
C ILE A 293 -13.63 11.56 -24.30
N PRO A 294 -12.97 11.50 -23.12
CA PRO A 294 -11.79 10.67 -22.92
C PRO A 294 -12.10 9.20 -23.19
N ASP A 295 -11.13 8.45 -23.70
CA ASP A 295 -11.32 7.04 -24.09
C ASP A 295 -11.85 6.16 -22.94
N ILE A 296 -11.45 6.45 -21.69
CA ILE A 296 -11.93 5.75 -20.49
C ILE A 296 -13.45 5.92 -20.27
N ALA A 297 -13.97 7.13 -20.47
CA ALA A 297 -15.39 7.42 -20.31
C ALA A 297 -16.22 6.77 -21.42
N LYS A 298 -15.66 6.72 -22.63
CA LYS A 298 -16.27 6.04 -23.78
C LYS A 298 -16.37 4.54 -23.56
N ASP A 299 -15.30 3.91 -23.07
CA ASP A 299 -15.27 2.47 -22.78
C ASP A 299 -16.24 2.09 -21.64
N LEU A 300 -16.33 2.91 -20.58
CA LEU A 300 -17.31 2.73 -19.50
C LEU A 300 -18.76 2.82 -19.99
N LEU A 301 -19.09 3.83 -20.79
CA LEU A 301 -20.42 4.01 -21.38
C LEU A 301 -20.81 2.83 -22.28
N LEU A 302 -19.87 2.35 -23.10
CA LEU A 302 -20.06 1.15 -23.94
C LEU A 302 -20.31 -0.09 -23.07
N HIS A 303 -19.47 -0.34 -22.06
CA HIS A 303 -19.53 -1.55 -21.26
C HIS A 303 -20.82 -1.65 -20.41
N CYS A 304 -21.34 -0.51 -19.93
CA CYS A 304 -22.61 -0.42 -19.23
C CYS A 304 -23.82 -0.67 -20.17
N SER A 305 -23.78 -0.16 -21.41
CA SER A 305 -24.82 -0.45 -22.41
C SER A 305 -24.85 -1.92 -22.84
N PHE A 306 -23.71 -2.60 -22.90
CA PHE A 306 -23.64 -4.00 -23.35
C PHE A 306 -24.11 -5.03 -22.32
N ARG A 307 -24.16 -4.70 -21.02
CA ARG A 307 -24.63 -5.64 -19.98
C ARG A 307 -26.16 -5.86 -19.98
N ASN A 308 -26.94 -4.98 -20.61
CA ASN A 308 -28.39 -5.12 -20.76
C ASN A 308 -28.73 -5.51 -22.21
N ASN A 309 -29.16 -6.76 -22.40
CA ASN A 309 -29.05 -7.61 -23.60
C ASN A 309 -29.85 -7.23 -24.88
N TRP A 310 -30.08 -5.95 -25.18
CA TRP A 310 -30.99 -5.54 -26.27
C TRP A 310 -30.36 -4.90 -27.53
N VAL A 311 -29.04 -4.66 -27.57
CA VAL A 311 -28.41 -4.00 -28.74
C VAL A 311 -27.49 -4.97 -29.48
N ARG A 312 -28.07 -5.98 -30.12
CA ARG A 312 -27.31 -6.90 -31.00
C ARG A 312 -27.35 -6.54 -32.49
N THR A 313 -28.04 -5.47 -32.90
CA THR A 313 -28.36 -5.27 -34.33
C THR A 313 -27.86 -3.97 -34.98
N LEU A 314 -27.12 -3.08 -34.28
CA LEU A 314 -26.74 -1.78 -34.89
C LEU A 314 -25.26 -1.50 -35.11
N LEU A 315 -24.33 -2.36 -34.67
CA LEU A 315 -22.89 -2.08 -34.77
C LEU A 315 -22.13 -3.00 -35.73
N CYS A 316 -22.79 -3.49 -36.78
CA CYS A 316 -22.12 -4.18 -37.86
C CYS A 316 -22.64 -3.70 -39.23
N ARG A 317 -22.18 -2.52 -39.66
CA ARG A 317 -21.78 -2.25 -41.07
C ARG A 317 -21.17 -0.86 -41.22
N LYS A 318 -19.94 -0.84 -41.72
CA LYS A 318 -19.17 0.34 -42.11
C LYS A 318 -19.77 1.00 -43.36
N ARG A 319 -19.67 2.34 -43.40
CA ARG A 319 -19.58 3.25 -44.57
C ARG A 319 -20.62 3.10 -45.70
N VAL A 320 -21.67 3.94 -45.70
CA VAL A 320 -22.31 4.51 -46.91
C VAL A 320 -22.90 5.90 -46.55
N PRO A 321 -22.86 6.93 -47.43
CA PRO A 321 -23.40 8.26 -47.15
C PRO A 321 -24.93 8.28 -47.20
N ILE A 322 -25.55 9.09 -46.34
CA ILE A 322 -26.99 9.27 -46.22
C ILE A 322 -27.52 10.08 -47.42
N LEU A 323 -28.23 9.41 -48.32
CA LEU A 323 -29.33 10.00 -49.08
C LEU A 323 -30.37 8.90 -49.38
N GLY A 324 -31.58 9.06 -48.84
CA GLY A 324 -32.77 8.30 -49.23
C GLY A 324 -33.05 7.02 -48.45
N LEU A 325 -33.85 7.13 -47.38
CA LEU A 325 -34.89 6.14 -47.09
C LEU A 325 -35.97 6.77 -46.18
N ILE A 326 -36.77 7.61 -46.82
CA ILE A 326 -38.19 7.78 -46.48
C ILE A 326 -38.91 6.63 -47.19
N LEU A 327 -39.92 6.07 -46.52
CA LEU A 327 -40.92 5.06 -46.94
C LEU A 327 -40.69 3.64 -46.42
N GLY A 328 -41.67 3.18 -45.63
CA GLY A 328 -41.96 1.77 -45.42
C GLY A 328 -41.98 1.36 -43.96
N LEU A 329 -43.06 1.69 -43.25
CA LEU A 329 -43.83 0.76 -42.38
C LEU A 329 -44.98 1.54 -41.73
N GLY A 330 -45.97 1.86 -42.57
CA GLY A 330 -47.35 2.08 -42.15
C GLY A 330 -48.16 0.82 -42.45
N CYS A 331 -49.21 0.60 -41.65
CA CYS A 331 -50.29 -0.38 -41.80
C CYS A 331 -49.94 -1.86 -41.55
N CYS A 332 -50.40 -2.39 -40.41
CA CYS A 332 -51.52 -3.35 -40.41
C CYS A 332 -51.94 -3.73 -38.97
N VAL A 333 -52.97 -3.05 -38.48
CA VAL A 333 -53.93 -3.60 -37.51
C VAL A 333 -55.31 -3.25 -38.07
N LEU A 334 -56.08 -4.24 -38.52
CA LEU A 334 -57.53 -4.39 -38.28
C LEU A 334 -58.12 -5.63 -38.98
N ARG A 335 -58.63 -6.53 -38.13
CA ARG A 335 -59.91 -7.28 -38.16
C ARG A 335 -60.39 -8.10 -39.37
N GLN A 336 -60.75 -9.34 -38.98
CA GLN A 336 -62.04 -10.04 -39.13
C GLN A 336 -62.29 -11.00 -40.31
N SER A 337 -62.50 -12.25 -39.88
CA SER A 337 -63.63 -13.13 -40.19
C SER A 337 -63.67 -13.93 -41.49
N ALA A 338 -63.72 -15.25 -41.27
CA ALA A 338 -64.61 -16.25 -41.87
C ALA A 338 -64.56 -16.45 -43.39
N ALA A 339 -64.12 -17.65 -43.81
CA ALA A 339 -65.00 -18.75 -44.21
C ALA A 339 -64.25 -19.72 -45.14
N GLY A 340 -64.35 -21.02 -44.81
CA GLY A 340 -64.63 -22.10 -45.76
C GLY A 340 -63.55 -22.53 -46.76
N GLY A 341 -63.21 -23.83 -46.72
CA GLY A 341 -62.83 -24.55 -47.94
C GLY A 341 -61.67 -25.54 -47.78
N HIS A 342 -62.01 -26.80 -47.48
CA HIS A 342 -61.25 -28.02 -47.84
C HIS A 342 -60.98 -28.08 -49.37
N PRO A 343 -60.03 -28.89 -49.90
CA PRO A 343 -59.77 -30.32 -49.60
C PRO A 343 -58.27 -30.60 -49.30
N HIS A 344 -57.83 -31.71 -48.70
CA HIS A 344 -58.19 -33.13 -48.79
C HIS A 344 -58.10 -33.82 -47.43
#